data_AF-A0A1V6E5Y0-F1
#
_entry.id   AF-A0A1V6E5Y0-F1
#
_cell.length_a   1.000
_cell.length_b   1.000
_cell.length_c   1.000
_cell.angle_alpha   90.00
_cell.angle_beta   90.00
_cell.angle_gamma   90.00
#
_symmetry.space_group_name_H-M   'P 1'
#
loop_
_entity.id
_entity.type
_entity.pdbx_description
1 polymer ?
#
loop_
_entity_poly.entity_id
_entity_poly.type
_entity_poly.pdbx_seq_one_letter_code
_entity_poly.pdbx_strand_id
1 'polypeptide(L)'
;MARFLYNIPGVSGVSSDTLRRVGRGYLLDGAEPTISRVEVQRGPGDAAGVICAIGESSPDLGYFPERQTWQPAPDEPSWMGWQTDALPGPDDLQRPEPVGLYRATLGDGRPWVIPTGVLASGESPLPRVRTMEPDGSIRRVVAAPFRELYLASDLVLSHLRSGEPIPEAEEWRICVLALSANYRVGPQEISVLGLLTDRAVATIYSCLCDVPRWPSREA
;
A
#
# COMPACT_ATOMS: atom_id res chain seq x y z
N MET A 1 -12.81 9.74 10.27
CA MET A 1 -11.95 9.05 9.29
C MET A 1 -12.24 7.58 9.39
N ALA A 2 -12.54 6.94 8.26
CA ALA A 2 -12.70 5.50 8.20
C ALA A 2 -11.32 4.84 8.32
N ARG A 3 -11.25 3.58 8.77
CA ARG A 3 -9.97 2.86 8.89
C ARG A 3 -10.18 1.36 8.87
N PHE A 4 -9.14 0.64 8.49
CA PHE A 4 -9.06 -0.79 8.73
C PHE A 4 -8.74 -1.07 10.19
N LEU A 5 -9.32 -2.16 10.69
CA LEU A 5 -9.12 -2.73 12.01
C LEU A 5 -8.38 -4.05 11.82
N TYR A 6 -7.48 -4.37 12.74
CA TYR A 6 -6.73 -5.63 12.70
C TYR A 6 -6.91 -6.33 14.04
N ASN A 7 -7.42 -7.55 14.02
CA ASN A 7 -7.47 -8.40 15.19
C ASN A 7 -6.30 -9.39 15.17
N ILE A 8 -5.58 -9.44 16.28
CA ILE A 8 -4.47 -10.36 16.50
C ILE A 8 -4.86 -11.20 17.71
N PRO A 9 -5.36 -12.43 17.50
CA PRO A 9 -5.69 -13.37 18.56
C PRO A 9 -4.48 -13.78 19.40
N GLY A 10 -4.72 -14.13 20.66
CA GLY A 10 -3.72 -14.74 21.54
C GLY A 10 -2.61 -13.82 22.03
N VAL A 11 -2.69 -12.51 21.77
CA VAL A 11 -1.74 -11.52 22.30
C VAL A 11 -2.43 -10.57 23.29
N SER A 12 -1.69 -10.08 24.28
CA SER A 12 -2.13 -9.06 25.24
C SER A 12 -1.65 -7.64 24.88
N GLY A 13 -0.98 -7.48 23.74
CA GLY A 13 -0.47 -6.19 23.30
C GLY A 13 -0.06 -6.23 21.84
N VAL A 14 -0.02 -5.06 21.20
CA VAL A 14 0.44 -4.90 19.83
C VAL A 14 1.55 -3.87 19.80
N SER A 15 2.73 -4.32 19.37
CA SER A 15 3.91 -3.51 19.07
C SER A 15 4.21 -3.49 17.57
N SER A 16 5.16 -2.66 17.15
CA SER A 16 5.68 -2.67 15.78
C SER A 16 6.16 -4.05 15.35
N ASP A 17 6.85 -4.77 16.24
CA ASP A 17 7.32 -6.14 15.97
C ASP A 17 6.19 -7.15 15.91
N THR A 18 5.12 -6.94 16.69
CA THR A 18 3.91 -7.76 16.60
C THR A 18 3.31 -7.65 15.20
N LEU A 19 3.15 -6.43 14.69
CA LEU A 19 2.61 -6.17 13.34
C LEU A 19 3.50 -6.74 12.24
N ARG A 20 4.84 -6.58 12.35
CA ARG A 20 5.78 -7.18 11.38
C ARG A 20 5.68 -8.70 11.34
N ARG A 21 5.52 -9.36 12.50
CA ARG A 21 5.39 -10.82 12.60
C ARG A 21 4.11 -11.37 11.97
N VAL A 22 3.04 -10.57 11.92
CA VAL A 22 1.75 -10.94 11.28
C VAL A 22 1.59 -10.31 9.88
N GLY A 23 2.71 -10.05 9.19
CA GLY A 23 2.69 -9.54 7.82
C GLY A 23 2.17 -8.10 7.64
N ARG A 24 1.93 -7.34 8.72
CA ARG A 24 1.42 -5.95 8.69
C ARG A 24 2.49 -4.89 8.91
N GLY A 25 3.76 -5.25 8.69
CA GLY A 25 4.88 -4.31 8.84
C GLY A 25 4.73 -3.06 7.97
N TYR A 26 4.14 -3.18 6.77
CA TYR A 26 3.97 -2.07 5.82
C TYR A 26 3.15 -0.91 6.37
N LEU A 27 2.27 -1.15 7.36
CA LEU A 27 1.49 -0.09 8.01
C LEU A 27 2.38 0.94 8.72
N LEU A 28 3.60 0.54 9.06
CA LEU A 28 4.56 1.31 9.85
C LEU A 28 5.60 2.05 9.00
N ASP A 29 5.66 1.78 7.70
CA ASP A 29 6.67 2.38 6.83
C ASP A 29 6.56 3.91 6.75
N GLY A 30 7.70 4.60 6.75
CA GLY A 30 7.76 6.07 6.78
C GLY A 30 7.80 6.62 8.21
N ALA A 31 7.00 7.64 8.51
CA ALA A 31 6.87 8.17 9.87
C ALA A 31 6.10 7.16 10.74
N GLU A 32 6.66 6.77 11.89
CA GLU A 32 6.02 5.81 12.80
C GLU A 32 4.64 6.33 13.21
N PRO A 33 3.55 5.71 12.72
CA PRO A 33 2.23 6.19 13.03
C PRO A 33 1.84 5.80 14.45
N THR A 34 0.94 6.56 15.06
CA THR A 34 0.27 6.12 16.28
C THR A 34 -0.52 4.84 16.00
N ILE A 35 -0.42 3.87 16.90
CA ILE A 35 -1.21 2.63 16.87
C ILE A 35 -2.16 2.69 18.06
N SER A 36 -3.46 2.77 17.80
CA SER A 36 -4.48 2.61 18.81
C SER A 36 -4.83 1.13 18.95
N ARG A 37 -5.11 0.69 20.18
CA ARG A 37 -5.38 -0.72 20.47
C ARG A 37 -6.33 -0.90 21.65
N VAL A 38 -7.07 -2.00 21.64
CA VAL A 38 -7.95 -2.44 22.71
C VAL A 38 -7.87 -3.95 22.87
N GLU A 39 -7.75 -4.44 24.10
CA GLU A 39 -7.86 -5.85 24.40
C GLU A 39 -9.33 -6.28 24.34
N VAL A 40 -9.60 -7.44 23.77
CA VAL A 40 -10.94 -8.02 23.70
C VAL A 40 -10.90 -9.45 24.21
N GLN A 41 -11.89 -9.81 25.04
CA GLN A 41 -12.06 -11.19 25.53
C GLN A 41 -12.66 -12.10 24.46
N ARG A 42 -13.41 -11.52 23.53
CA ARG A 42 -14.06 -12.20 22.41
C ARG A 42 -14.00 -11.29 21.19
N GLY A 43 -13.12 -11.61 20.26
CA GLY A 43 -12.98 -10.94 18.96
C GLY A 43 -13.55 -11.77 17.81
N PRO A 44 -13.22 -11.39 16.56
CA PRO A 44 -13.48 -12.21 15.38
C PRO A 44 -12.94 -13.64 15.55
N GLY A 45 -13.74 -14.64 15.17
CA GLY A 45 -13.39 -16.05 15.39
C GLY A 45 -13.53 -16.54 16.84
N ASP A 46 -14.23 -15.80 17.70
CA ASP A 46 -14.48 -16.13 19.12
C ASP A 46 -13.21 -16.31 19.98
N ALA A 47 -12.12 -15.63 19.57
CA ALA A 47 -10.83 -15.68 20.27
C ALA A 47 -10.54 -14.38 21.02
N ALA A 48 -9.91 -14.49 22.19
CA ALA A 48 -9.35 -13.34 22.90
C ALA A 48 -8.10 -12.80 22.17
N GLY A 49 -7.84 -11.51 22.29
CA GLY A 49 -6.66 -10.88 21.68
C GLY A 49 -6.72 -9.37 21.71
N VAL A 50 -6.06 -8.75 20.73
CA VAL A 50 -6.05 -7.29 20.58
C VAL A 50 -6.66 -6.89 19.25
N ILE A 51 -7.51 -5.88 19.26
CA ILE A 51 -7.90 -5.13 18.07
C ILE A 51 -7.10 -3.84 18.03
N CYS A 52 -6.44 -3.57 16.90
CA CYS A 52 -5.67 -2.35 16.69
C CYS A 52 -6.00 -1.67 15.36
N ALA A 53 -5.70 -0.38 15.28
CA ALA A 53 -5.81 0.40 14.07
C ALA A 53 -4.74 1.50 14.03
N ILE A 54 -4.40 1.94 12.82
CA ILE A 54 -3.52 3.10 12.64
C ILE A 54 -4.28 4.39 12.97
N GLY A 55 -3.61 5.32 13.64
CA GLY A 55 -4.14 6.59 14.09
C GLY A 55 -4.60 6.59 15.56
N GLU A 56 -5.19 7.70 15.97
CA GLU A 56 -5.66 7.93 17.33
C GLU A 56 -6.78 6.96 17.76
N SER A 57 -6.94 6.76 19.06
CA SER A 57 -8.03 5.95 19.59
C SER A 57 -9.39 6.54 19.20
N SER A 58 -10.38 5.69 18.92
CA SER A 58 -11.76 6.15 18.73
C SER A 58 -12.75 5.18 19.37
N PRO A 59 -13.99 5.61 19.67
CA PRO A 59 -15.01 4.76 20.28
C PRO A 59 -15.35 3.50 19.47
N ASP A 60 -15.12 3.53 18.17
CA ASP A 60 -15.38 2.40 17.27
C ASP A 60 -14.22 1.38 17.23
N LEU A 61 -13.17 1.60 18.04
CA LEU A 61 -12.08 0.66 18.23
C LEU A 61 -12.49 -0.41 19.25
N GLY A 62 -12.94 -1.54 18.74
CA GLY A 62 -13.45 -2.67 19.52
C GLY A 62 -14.01 -3.74 18.58
N TYR A 63 -14.63 -4.76 19.16
CA TYR A 63 -15.35 -5.78 18.41
C TYR A 63 -16.85 -5.50 18.47
N PHE A 64 -17.39 -5.02 17.35
CA PHE A 64 -18.80 -4.65 17.18
C PHE A 64 -19.33 -5.36 15.93
N PRO A 65 -19.58 -6.69 15.98
CA PRO A 65 -19.90 -7.50 14.81
C PRO A 65 -21.17 -7.06 14.07
N GLU A 66 -22.07 -6.33 14.72
CA GLU A 66 -23.29 -5.76 14.14
C GLU A 66 -23.04 -4.51 13.28
N ARG A 67 -21.87 -3.87 13.41
CA ARG A 67 -21.47 -2.66 12.67
C ARG A 67 -20.17 -2.82 11.88
N GLN A 68 -19.50 -3.96 12.04
CA GLN A 68 -18.21 -4.23 11.45
C GLN A 68 -18.26 -5.48 10.59
N THR A 69 -17.60 -5.40 9.44
CA THR A 69 -17.31 -6.56 8.62
C THR A 69 -15.89 -7.04 8.92
N TRP A 70 -15.69 -8.35 9.03
CA TRP A 70 -14.40 -8.96 9.33
C TRP A 70 -14.09 -10.07 8.31
N GLN A 71 -12.84 -10.13 7.87
CA GLN A 71 -12.31 -11.18 7.01
C GLN A 71 -11.03 -11.76 7.62
N PRO A 72 -10.85 -13.09 7.61
CA PRO A 72 -9.60 -13.70 8.04
C PRO A 72 -8.48 -13.31 7.08
N ALA A 73 -7.29 -13.10 7.61
CA ALA A 73 -6.09 -12.97 6.80
C ALA A 73 -5.74 -14.32 6.15
N PRO A 74 -5.22 -14.34 4.91
CA PRO A 74 -4.66 -15.55 4.34
C PRO A 74 -3.52 -16.08 5.21
N ASP A 75 -3.48 -17.40 5.43
CA ASP A 75 -2.36 -18.13 6.05
C ASP A 75 -1.97 -17.72 7.49
N GLU A 76 -2.76 -16.89 8.16
CA GLU A 76 -2.50 -16.41 9.51
C GLU A 76 -3.77 -16.42 10.37
N PRO A 77 -3.66 -16.66 11.69
CA PRO A 77 -4.80 -16.56 12.59
C PRO A 77 -5.15 -15.09 12.90
N SER A 78 -4.96 -14.15 11.98
CA SER A 78 -5.30 -12.73 12.16
C SER A 78 -6.54 -12.36 11.34
N TRP A 79 -7.20 -11.26 11.69
CA TRP A 79 -8.37 -10.76 10.95
C TRP A 79 -8.19 -9.30 10.57
N MET A 80 -8.75 -8.92 9.43
CA MET A 80 -8.90 -7.55 8.98
C MET A 80 -10.38 -7.18 8.97
N GLY A 81 -10.73 -6.03 9.53
CA GLY A 81 -12.09 -5.55 9.59
C GLY A 81 -12.22 -4.07 9.26
N TRP A 82 -13.45 -3.61 9.12
CA TRP A 82 -13.80 -2.22 8.84
C TRP A 82 -15.25 -1.97 9.26
N GLN A 83 -15.64 -0.70 9.36
CA GLN A 83 -17.05 -0.32 9.59
C GLN A 83 -17.86 -0.61 8.32
N THR A 84 -18.96 -1.35 8.45
CA THR A 84 -19.72 -1.88 7.30
C THR A 84 -20.24 -0.78 6.36
N ASP A 85 -20.59 0.38 6.91
CA ASP A 85 -21.10 1.55 6.18
C ASP A 85 -20.02 2.60 5.84
N ALA A 86 -18.78 2.39 6.27
CA ALA A 86 -17.69 3.34 6.14
C ALA A 86 -16.37 2.64 5.78
N LEU A 87 -16.29 2.13 4.55
CA LEU A 87 -15.07 1.55 4.01
C LEU A 87 -14.00 2.64 3.76
N PRO A 88 -12.73 2.45 4.20
CA PRO A 88 -11.69 3.46 4.08
C PRO A 88 -11.46 3.92 2.64
N GLY A 89 -11.26 5.23 2.45
CA GLY A 89 -10.91 5.82 1.16
C GLY A 89 -9.43 6.22 1.05
N PRO A 90 -9.02 6.75 -0.11
CA PRO A 90 -7.65 7.21 -0.32
C PRO A 90 -7.23 8.24 0.74
N ASP A 91 -8.09 9.20 1.08
CA ASP A 91 -7.76 10.25 2.06
C ASP A 91 -7.57 9.70 3.49
N ASP A 92 -8.23 8.59 3.84
CA ASP A 92 -8.06 7.92 5.13
C ASP A 92 -6.75 7.13 5.22
N LEU A 93 -6.27 6.63 4.07
CA LEU A 93 -5.16 5.68 3.99
C LEU A 93 -3.83 6.32 3.57
N GLN A 94 -3.86 7.55 3.08
CA GLN A 94 -2.71 8.23 2.49
C GLN A 94 -1.57 8.42 3.52
N ARG A 95 -0.34 8.21 3.06
CA ARG A 95 0.88 8.55 3.79
C ARG A 95 1.16 10.05 3.69
N PRO A 96 1.86 10.67 4.67
CA PRO A 96 2.06 12.11 4.70
C PRO A 96 2.76 12.71 3.48
N GLU A 97 3.68 11.96 2.87
CA GLU A 97 4.50 12.40 1.73
C GLU A 97 4.29 11.49 0.51
N PRO A 98 3.15 11.62 -0.19
CA PRO A 98 2.91 10.83 -1.39
C PRO A 98 3.88 11.24 -2.51
N VAL A 99 4.34 10.27 -3.28
CA VAL A 99 5.17 10.46 -4.47
C VAL A 99 4.34 10.21 -5.73
N GLY A 100 4.69 10.88 -6.83
CA GLY A 100 4.02 10.70 -8.13
C GLY A 100 3.29 11.95 -8.63
N LEU A 101 2.95 11.92 -9.92
CA LEU A 101 2.38 13.08 -10.63
C LEU A 101 0.89 12.93 -10.92
N TYR A 102 0.36 11.70 -10.86
CA TYR A 102 -0.92 11.35 -11.44
C TYR A 102 -1.95 10.97 -10.38
N ARG A 103 -3.18 11.45 -10.59
CA ARG A 103 -4.37 10.94 -9.91
C ARG A 103 -5.17 10.11 -10.90
N ALA A 104 -5.35 8.84 -10.60
CA ALA A 104 -6.10 7.90 -11.43
C ALA A 104 -7.33 7.38 -10.68
N THR A 105 -8.43 7.20 -11.39
CA THR A 105 -9.62 6.53 -10.83
C THR A 105 -9.41 5.02 -10.91
N LEU A 106 -9.51 4.32 -9.78
CA LEU A 106 -9.33 2.87 -9.69
C LEU A 106 -10.70 2.14 -9.62
N GLY A 107 -10.69 0.83 -9.32
CA GLY A 107 -11.89 0.00 -9.33
C GLY A 107 -12.97 0.41 -8.33
N ASP A 108 -12.62 1.13 -7.26
CA ASP A 108 -13.57 1.70 -6.30
C ASP A 108 -14.23 3.01 -6.78
N GLY A 109 -13.87 3.49 -7.97
CA GLY A 109 -14.38 4.74 -8.53
C GLY A 109 -13.82 6.01 -7.88
N ARG A 110 -12.83 5.90 -6.98
CA ARG A 110 -12.22 7.05 -6.29
C ARG A 110 -10.87 7.42 -6.91
N PRO A 111 -10.40 8.68 -6.78
CA PRO A 111 -9.11 9.10 -7.30
C PRO A 111 -7.96 8.77 -6.34
N TRP A 112 -6.99 7.98 -6.83
CA TRP A 112 -5.77 7.58 -6.11
C TRP A 112 -4.54 8.21 -6.74
N VAL A 113 -3.59 8.65 -5.91
CA VAL A 113 -2.29 9.16 -6.34
C VAL A 113 -1.40 7.97 -6.66
N ILE A 114 -1.09 7.79 -7.94
CA ILE A 114 -0.22 6.69 -8.39
C ILE A 114 1.22 7.20 -8.43
N PRO A 115 2.18 6.48 -7.83
CA PRO A 115 3.57 6.90 -7.89
C PRO A 115 4.08 6.87 -9.32
N THR A 116 5.04 7.73 -9.61
CA THR A 116 5.79 7.73 -10.88
C THR A 116 7.20 7.27 -10.58
N GLY A 117 7.58 6.10 -11.08
CA GLY A 117 8.91 5.54 -10.85
C GLY A 117 9.92 5.91 -11.92
N VAL A 118 9.45 6.15 -13.15
CA VAL A 118 10.26 6.62 -14.28
C VAL A 118 9.48 7.65 -15.09
N LEU A 119 10.12 8.77 -15.41
CA LEU A 119 9.60 9.83 -16.27
C LEU A 119 9.75 9.47 -17.74
N ALA A 120 9.02 10.16 -18.62
CA ALA A 120 9.15 10.03 -20.06
C ALA A 120 10.58 10.32 -20.57
N SER A 121 11.34 11.13 -19.83
CA SER A 121 12.77 11.39 -20.09
C SER A 121 13.70 10.20 -19.77
N GLY A 122 13.19 9.17 -19.10
CA GLY A 122 13.96 8.03 -18.58
C GLY A 122 14.54 8.26 -17.18
N GLU A 123 14.38 9.44 -16.60
CA GLU A 123 14.83 9.72 -15.23
C GLU A 123 13.85 9.20 -14.18
N SER A 124 14.33 8.73 -13.03
CA SER A 124 13.46 8.39 -11.90
C SER A 124 13.26 9.58 -10.96
N PRO A 125 12.00 10.00 -10.70
CA PRO A 125 11.69 11.11 -9.81
C PRO A 125 11.55 10.66 -8.34
N LEU A 126 11.74 9.36 -8.05
CA LEU A 126 11.63 8.82 -6.69
C LEU A 126 12.67 9.47 -5.75
N PRO A 127 12.36 9.61 -4.46
CA PRO A 127 13.27 10.20 -3.48
C PRO A 127 14.66 9.54 -3.50
N ARG A 128 15.70 10.36 -3.42
CA ARG A 128 17.11 9.93 -3.45
C ARG A 128 17.86 10.40 -2.21
N VAL A 129 18.78 9.56 -1.74
CA VAL A 129 19.76 9.92 -0.71
C VAL A 129 21.12 10.17 -1.36
N ARG A 130 21.90 11.07 -0.77
CA ARG A 130 23.30 11.32 -1.16
C ARG A 130 24.20 10.45 -0.28
N THR A 131 25.06 9.67 -0.90
CA THR A 131 26.01 8.79 -0.22
C THR A 131 27.42 9.16 -0.66
N MET A 132 28.36 9.21 0.27
CA MET A 132 29.78 9.42 -0.02
C MET A 132 30.44 8.07 -0.30
N GLU A 133 31.10 7.97 -1.44
CA GLU A 133 31.85 6.79 -1.85
C GLU A 133 33.26 6.80 -1.21
N PRO A 134 33.99 5.66 -1.21
CA PRO A 134 35.32 5.57 -0.59
C PRO A 134 36.38 6.54 -1.15
N ASP A 135 36.20 7.01 -2.39
CA ASP A 135 37.08 7.97 -3.06
C ASP A 135 36.74 9.44 -2.74
N GLY A 136 35.74 9.69 -1.88
CA GLY A 136 35.26 11.02 -1.51
C GLY A 136 34.25 11.64 -2.49
N SER A 137 33.88 10.95 -3.57
CA SER A 137 32.83 11.40 -4.48
C SER A 137 31.43 11.22 -3.87
N ILE A 138 30.45 12.00 -4.34
CA ILE A 138 29.06 11.92 -3.90
C ILE A 138 28.20 11.24 -4.96
N ARG A 139 27.56 10.13 -4.60
CA ARG A 139 26.58 9.42 -5.43
C ARG A 139 25.15 9.69 -4.95
N ARG A 140 24.20 9.73 -5.89
CA ARG A 140 22.76 9.81 -5.60
C ARG A 140 22.11 8.45 -5.86
N VAL A 141 21.58 7.83 -4.82
CA VAL A 141 20.90 6.52 -4.91
C VAL A 141 19.44 6.67 -4.52
N VAL A 142 18.55 5.88 -5.13
CA VAL A 142 17.14 5.84 -4.73
C VAL A 142 17.06 5.44 -3.25
N ALA A 143 16.27 6.17 -2.48
CA ALA A 143 16.12 5.92 -1.05
C ALA A 143 15.57 4.50 -0.83
N ALA A 144 16.05 3.82 0.21
CA ALA A 144 15.78 2.40 0.45
C ALA A 144 14.28 2.00 0.36
N PRO A 145 13.32 2.79 0.91
CA PRO A 145 11.89 2.45 0.81
C PRO A 145 11.33 2.40 -0.61
N PHE A 146 11.96 3.10 -1.56
CA PHE A 146 11.49 3.20 -2.96
C PHE A 146 12.29 2.32 -3.91
N ARG A 147 13.26 1.54 -3.43
CA ARG A 147 14.14 0.73 -4.29
C ARG A 147 13.37 -0.35 -5.04
N GLU A 148 12.45 -1.05 -4.37
CA GLU A 148 11.65 -2.08 -5.02
C GLU A 148 10.71 -1.46 -6.07
N LEU A 149 10.11 -0.31 -5.76
CA LEU A 149 9.23 0.41 -6.68
C LEU A 149 9.99 0.86 -7.93
N TYR A 150 11.24 1.32 -7.76
CA TYR A 150 12.12 1.65 -8.87
C TYR A 150 12.36 0.44 -9.78
N LEU A 151 12.71 -0.72 -9.24
CA LEU A 151 12.92 -1.95 -10.02
C LEU A 151 11.63 -2.43 -10.71
N ALA A 152 10.50 -2.35 -10.01
CA ALA A 152 9.19 -2.66 -10.60
C ALA A 152 8.86 -1.73 -11.78
N SER A 153 9.23 -0.45 -11.68
CA SER A 153 9.02 0.53 -12.76
C SER A 153 9.87 0.23 -13.99
N ASP A 154 11.10 -0.26 -13.80
CA ASP A 154 11.95 -0.71 -14.91
C ASP A 154 11.34 -1.93 -15.63
N LEU A 155 10.78 -2.88 -14.87
CA LEU A 155 10.08 -4.05 -15.43
C LEU A 155 8.84 -3.63 -16.22
N VAL A 156 8.00 -2.75 -15.67
CA VAL A 156 6.81 -2.21 -16.37
C VAL A 156 7.22 -1.43 -17.61
N LEU A 157 8.28 -0.63 -17.55
CA LEU A 157 8.79 0.10 -18.71
C LEU A 157 9.24 -0.86 -19.82
N SER A 158 9.91 -1.96 -19.47
CA SER A 158 10.28 -3.01 -20.41
C SER A 158 9.05 -3.62 -21.08
N HIS A 159 8.06 -4.03 -20.29
CA HIS A 159 6.77 -4.55 -20.77
C HIS A 159 6.08 -3.58 -21.76
N LEU A 160 5.97 -2.30 -21.40
CA LEU A 160 5.34 -1.28 -22.24
C LEU A 160 6.09 -1.04 -23.56
N ARG A 161 7.39 -1.32 -23.61
CA ARG A 161 8.23 -1.15 -24.82
C ARG A 161 8.24 -2.38 -25.71
N SER A 162 8.41 -3.56 -25.13
CA SER A 162 8.54 -4.82 -25.88
C SER A 162 7.19 -5.49 -26.18
N GLY A 163 6.17 -5.23 -25.36
CA GLY A 163 4.90 -5.95 -25.38
C GLY A 163 4.96 -7.34 -24.73
N GLU A 164 6.09 -7.73 -24.13
CA GLU A 164 6.22 -9.02 -23.43
C GLU A 164 5.39 -9.01 -22.15
N PRO A 165 4.48 -9.97 -21.93
CA PRO A 165 3.55 -9.93 -20.81
C PRO A 165 4.28 -10.08 -19.45
N ILE A 166 3.79 -9.35 -18.45
CA ILE A 166 4.18 -9.57 -17.04
C ILE A 166 3.31 -10.71 -16.49
N PRO A 167 3.88 -11.72 -15.80
CA PRO A 167 3.09 -12.75 -15.15
C PRO A 167 2.10 -12.15 -14.13
N GLU A 168 0.88 -12.71 -14.05
CA GLU A 168 -0.21 -12.17 -13.21
C GLU A 168 0.19 -11.97 -11.74
N ALA A 169 0.92 -12.93 -11.16
CA ALA A 169 1.41 -12.80 -9.78
C ALA A 169 2.37 -11.62 -9.59
N GLU A 170 3.19 -11.32 -10.59
CA GLU A 170 4.14 -10.21 -10.57
C GLU A 170 3.42 -8.88 -10.82
N GLU A 171 2.43 -8.86 -11.72
CA GLU A 171 1.53 -7.72 -11.94
C GLU A 171 0.80 -7.31 -10.67
N TRP A 172 0.23 -8.29 -9.96
CA TRP A 172 -0.39 -8.08 -8.66
C TRP A 172 0.61 -7.46 -7.68
N ARG A 173 1.82 -8.03 -7.58
CA ARG A 173 2.88 -7.54 -6.68
C ARG A 173 3.27 -6.09 -6.99
N ILE A 174 3.42 -5.74 -8.27
CA ILE A 174 3.76 -4.38 -8.72
C ILE A 174 2.65 -3.40 -8.34
N CYS A 175 1.39 -3.75 -8.57
CA CYS A 175 0.26 -2.89 -8.23
C CYS A 175 0.14 -2.65 -6.73
N VAL A 176 0.31 -3.71 -5.92
CA VAL A 176 0.36 -3.60 -4.45
C VAL A 176 1.49 -2.65 -4.06
N LEU A 177 2.71 -2.89 -4.54
CA LEU A 177 3.88 -2.06 -4.22
C LEU A 177 3.69 -0.59 -4.60
N ALA A 178 3.12 -0.31 -5.78
CA ALA A 178 2.85 1.05 -6.24
C ALA A 178 1.85 1.77 -5.31
N LEU A 179 0.75 1.10 -4.92
CA LEU A 179 -0.22 1.70 -4.01
C LEU A 179 0.33 1.84 -2.59
N SER A 180 1.06 0.84 -2.08
CA SER A 180 1.66 0.86 -0.73
C SER A 180 2.70 1.98 -0.55
N ALA A 181 3.31 2.47 -1.63
CA ALA A 181 4.23 3.59 -1.59
C ALA A 181 3.56 4.90 -1.10
N ASN A 182 2.28 5.09 -1.44
CA ASN A 182 1.51 6.29 -1.09
C ASN A 182 0.43 6.04 -0.03
N TYR A 183 0.06 4.78 0.22
CA TYR A 183 -1.06 4.41 1.06
C TYR A 183 -0.69 3.29 2.04
N ARG A 184 -1.35 3.25 3.19
CA ARG A 184 -1.22 2.16 4.18
C ARG A 184 -2.11 0.98 3.81
N VAL A 185 -1.81 0.37 2.68
CA VAL A 185 -2.55 -0.78 2.13
C VAL A 185 -1.58 -1.91 1.79
N GLY A 186 -2.06 -3.15 1.94
CA GLY A 186 -1.41 -4.35 1.44
C GLY A 186 -2.36 -5.13 0.53
N PRO A 187 -2.02 -6.39 0.19
CA PRO A 187 -2.84 -7.21 -0.72
C PRO A 187 -4.29 -7.35 -0.28
N GLN A 188 -4.54 -7.54 1.02
CA GLN A 188 -5.88 -7.78 1.53
C GLN A 188 -6.76 -6.52 1.47
N GLU A 189 -6.22 -5.36 1.86
CA GLU A 189 -6.93 -4.08 1.77
C GLU A 189 -7.28 -3.77 0.32
N ILE A 190 -6.33 -3.98 -0.60
CA ILE A 190 -6.53 -3.75 -2.04
C ILE A 190 -7.65 -4.65 -2.60
N SER A 191 -7.67 -5.93 -2.20
CA SER A 191 -8.73 -6.86 -2.60
C SER A 191 -10.10 -6.46 -2.06
N VAL A 192 -10.20 -6.09 -0.78
CA VAL A 192 -11.47 -5.67 -0.15
C VAL A 192 -12.01 -4.39 -0.77
N LEU A 193 -11.13 -3.45 -1.09
CA LEU A 193 -11.48 -2.21 -1.77
C LEU A 193 -11.84 -2.40 -3.24
N GLY A 194 -11.50 -3.56 -3.84
CA GLY A 194 -11.75 -3.84 -5.25
C GLY A 194 -10.98 -2.90 -6.19
N LEU A 195 -9.76 -2.48 -5.82
CA LEU A 195 -9.04 -1.43 -6.56
C LEU A 195 -8.53 -1.89 -7.94
N LEU A 196 -8.19 -3.17 -8.07
CA LEU A 196 -7.49 -3.70 -9.25
C LEU A 196 -8.48 -4.38 -10.20
N THR A 197 -8.90 -3.62 -11.22
CA THR A 197 -9.50 -4.13 -12.45
C THR A 197 -8.45 -4.13 -13.56
N ASP A 198 -8.65 -4.86 -14.66
CA ASP A 198 -7.73 -4.85 -15.82
C ASP A 198 -7.41 -3.42 -16.30
N ARG A 199 -8.43 -2.55 -16.31
CA ARG A 199 -8.27 -1.13 -16.66
C ARG A 199 -7.45 -0.37 -15.62
N ALA A 200 -7.68 -0.62 -14.33
CA ALA A 200 -6.95 0.02 -13.24
C ALA A 200 -5.47 -0.37 -13.27
N VAL A 201 -5.15 -1.64 -13.51
CA VAL A 201 -3.79 -2.15 -13.67
C VAL A 201 -3.07 -1.42 -14.81
N ALA A 202 -3.66 -1.40 -16.01
CA ALA A 202 -3.07 -0.68 -17.15
C ALA A 202 -2.87 0.82 -16.86
N THR A 203 -3.81 1.43 -16.11
CA THR A 203 -3.72 2.83 -15.69
C THR A 203 -2.58 3.05 -14.69
N ILE A 204 -2.39 2.13 -13.74
CA ILE A 204 -1.28 2.17 -12.79
C ILE A 204 0.05 2.09 -13.52
N TYR A 205 0.23 1.17 -14.47
CA TYR A 205 1.44 1.07 -15.29
C TYR A 205 1.71 2.34 -16.09
N SER A 206 0.67 2.88 -16.73
CA SER A 206 0.76 4.12 -17.48
C SER A 206 1.26 5.28 -16.61
N CYS A 207 0.74 5.41 -15.39
CA CYS A 207 1.16 6.45 -14.45
C CYS A 207 2.55 6.20 -13.85
N LEU A 208 2.90 4.92 -13.60
CA LEU A 208 4.18 4.51 -13.04
C LEU A 208 5.35 4.83 -13.98
N CYS A 209 5.11 4.73 -15.29
CA CYS A 209 6.11 4.98 -16.34
C CYS A 209 5.90 6.28 -17.13
N ASP A 210 5.07 7.19 -16.61
CA ASP A 210 4.85 8.52 -17.19
C ASP A 210 4.39 8.48 -18.67
N VAL A 211 3.68 7.42 -19.05
CA VAL A 211 3.19 7.17 -20.43
C VAL A 211 2.35 8.32 -20.99
N PRO A 212 1.49 9.03 -20.21
CA PRO A 212 0.73 10.17 -20.74
C PRO A 212 1.59 11.30 -21.32
N ARG A 213 2.89 11.35 -20.99
CA ARG A 213 3.85 12.33 -21.51
C ARG A 213 4.79 11.76 -22.57
N TRP A 214 4.65 10.50 -22.95
CA TRP A 214 5.45 9.95 -24.04
C TRP A 214 5.08 10.66 -25.35
N PRO A 215 6.06 10.95 -26.23
CA PRO A 215 5.74 11.46 -27.55
C PRO A 215 4.82 10.46 -28.25
N SER A 216 3.71 10.95 -28.81
CA SER A 216 2.82 10.14 -29.64
C SER A 216 3.70 9.41 -30.66
N ARG A 217 3.60 8.08 -30.72
CA ARG A 217 4.22 7.34 -31.81
C ARG A 217 3.59 7.88 -33.09
N GLU A 218 4.35 8.63 -33.89
CA GLU A 218 3.92 8.98 -35.24
C GLU A 218 3.61 7.66 -35.95
N ALA A 219 2.37 7.55 -36.43
CA ALA A 219 1.80 6.34 -37.03
C ALA A 219 2.37 6.06 -38.42
#